data_AF-A0A7J2WPK3-F1
#
_entry.id   AF-A0A7J2WPK3-F1
#
_cell.length_a   1.000
_cell.length_b   1.000
_cell.length_c   1.000
_cell.angle_alpha   90.00
_cell.angle_beta   90.00
_cell.angle_gamma   90.00
#
_symmetry.space_group_name_H-M   'P 1'
#
loop_
_entity.id
_entity.type
_entity.pdbx_description
1 polymer ?
#
loop_
_entity_poly.entity_id
_entity_poly.type
_entity_poly.pdbx_seq_one_letter_code
_entity_poly.pdbx_strand_id
1 'polypeptide(L)' 'MAETAFLIERGEVKKSLRQTGIAFTIEDALKGLEGVGRDIEPAGSYYGGSIRIRARVSGPG' A
#
# COMPACT_ATOMS: atom_id res chain seq x y z
N MET A 1 -10.25 -11.21 -5.80
CA MET A 1 -8.78 -11.30 -5.77
C MET A 1 -8.37 -11.42 -4.31
N ALA A 2 -7.50 -12.36 -3.94
CA ALA A 2 -7.07 -12.50 -2.56
C ALA A 2 -6.22 -11.28 -2.18
N GLU A 3 -6.67 -10.51 -1.18
CA GLU A 3 -5.90 -9.39 -0.61
C GLU A 3 -4.58 -9.95 -0.08
N THR A 4 -3.49 -9.67 -0.79
CA THR A 4 -2.17 -10.17 -0.44
C THR A 4 -1.29 -8.97 -0.16
N ALA A 5 -0.94 -8.78 1.11
CA ALA A 5 0.06 -7.80 1.53
C ALA A 5 1.42 -8.49 1.67
N PHE A 6 2.50 -7.72 1.59
CA PHE A 6 3.87 -8.24 1.70
C PHE A 6 4.70 -7.39 2.66
N LEU A 7 5.51 -8.03 3.48
CA LEU A 7 6.56 -7.37 4.23
C LEU A 7 7.77 -7.17 3.32
N ILE A 8 8.19 -5.91 3.15
CA ILE A 8 9.39 -5.55 2.39
C ILE A 8 10.45 -5.05 3.37
N GLU A 9 11.62 -5.70 3.40
CA GLU A 9 12.77 -5.26 4.19
C GLU A 9 13.98 -5.11 3.29
N ARG A 10 14.67 -3.97 3.38
CA ARG A 10 15.84 -3.64 2.54
C ARG A 10 15.58 -3.76 1.02
N GLY A 11 14.34 -3.48 0.61
CA GLY A 11 13.93 -3.55 -0.80
C GLY A 11 13.55 -4.96 -1.30
N GLU A 12 13.58 -5.97 -0.43
CA GLU A 12 13.21 -7.35 -0.78
C GLU A 12 11.90 -7.77 -0.11
N VAL A 13 11.05 -8.50 -0.84
CA VAL A 13 9.88 -9.17 -0.27
C VAL A 13 10.35 -10.30 0.65
N LYS A 14 10.05 -10.20 1.95
CA LYS A 14 10.43 -11.21 2.95
C LYS A 14 9.35 -12.25 3.17
N LYS A 15 8.08 -11.84 3.26
CA LYS A 15 6.94 -12.76 3.46
C LYS A 15 5.60 -12.14 3.09
N SER A 16 4.60 -13.00 2.86
CA SER A 16 3.21 -12.60 2.68
C SER A 16 2.51 -12.37 4.02
N LEU A 17 1.71 -11.32 4.10
CA LEU A 17 0.87 -10.97 5.23
C LEU A 17 -0.58 -11.27 4.87
N ARG A 18 -1.24 -12.15 5.64
CA ARG A 18 -2.61 -12.63 5.38
C ARG A 18 -3.68 -12.05 6.30
N GLN A 19 -3.30 -11.37 7.39
CA GLN A 19 -4.22 -10.86 8.41
C GLN A 19 -3.76 -9.49 8.95
N THR A 20 -3.44 -8.58 8.05
CA THR A 20 -2.94 -7.26 8.42
C THR A 20 -3.98 -6.21 8.03
N GLY A 21 -4.43 -5.44 9.02
CA GLY A 21 -5.25 -4.24 8.81
C GLY A 21 -4.36 -3.01 8.69
N ILE A 22 -4.72 -2.11 7.76
CA ILE A 22 -4.10 -0.79 7.64
C ILE A 22 -5.17 0.23 8.03
N ALA A 23 -4.88 1.06 9.04
CA ALA A 23 -5.81 2.07 9.53
C ALA A 23 -5.28 3.48 9.22
N PHE A 24 -6.08 4.27 8.50
CA PHE A 24 -5.80 5.67 8.18
C PHE A 24 -7.09 6.44 7.91
N THR A 25 -7.05 7.76 8.09
CA THR A 25 -8.04 8.66 7.47
C THR A 25 -7.57 9.05 6.08
N ILE A 26 -8.50 9.35 5.16
CA ILE A 26 -8.13 9.79 3.80
C ILE A 26 -7.24 11.05 3.86
N GLU A 27 -7.54 11.97 4.78
CA GLU A 27 -6.74 13.17 4.97
C GLU A 27 -5.30 12.83 5.39
N ASP A 28 -5.12 11.89 6.32
CA ASP A 28 -3.79 11.43 6.75
C ASP A 28 -3.04 10.73 5.61
N ALA A 29 -3.73 9.94 4.79
CA ALA A 29 -3.12 9.27 3.65
C ALA A 29 -2.64 10.28 2.59
N LEU A 30 -3.40 11.35 2.34
CA LEU A 30 -3.00 12.41 1.41
C LEU A 30 -1.82 13.23 1.96
N LYS A 31 -1.82 13.57 3.26
CA LYS A 31 -0.69 14.24 3.91
C LYS A 31 0.57 13.37 3.96
N GLY A 32 0.39 12.05 4.10
CA GLY A 32 1.45 11.07 4.15
C GLY A 32 1.88 10.51 2.79
N LEU A 33 1.38 11.07 1.68
CA LEU A 33 1.73 10.64 0.33
C LEU A 33 3.17 11.06 0.00
N GLU A 34 4.05 10.07 -0.14
CA GLU A 34 5.46 10.29 -0.46
C GLU A 34 5.72 10.22 -1.97
N GLY A 35 4.84 9.59 -2.74
CA GLY A 35 4.95 9.54 -4.19
C GLY A 35 3.98 8.57 -4.87
N VAL A 36 3.92 8.70 -6.20
CA VAL A 36 3.15 7.83 -7.10
C VAL A 36 4.13 7.19 -8.08
N GLY A 37 4.03 5.89 -8.24
CA GLY A 37 4.81 5.10 -9.19
C GLY A 37 4.39 5.38 -10.64
N ARG A 38 5.30 5.05 -11.56
CA ARG A 38 5.07 5.20 -13.01
C ARG A 38 4.40 3.98 -13.64
N ASP A 39 4.14 2.96 -12.84
CA ASP A 39 3.37 1.76 -13.14
C ASP A 39 1.88 2.10 -13.21
N ILE A 40 1.51 2.93 -14.18
CA ILE A 40 0.13 3.39 -14.36
C ILE A 40 -0.71 2.25 -14.94
N GLU A 41 -1.72 1.82 -14.19
CA GLU A 41 -2.73 0.87 -14.64
C GLU A 41 -4.09 1.57 -14.80
N PRO A 42 -4.79 1.34 -15.93
CA PRO A 42 -6.14 1.84 -16.12
C PRO A 42 -7.16 0.96 -15.39
N ALA A 43 -8.03 1.58 -14.59
CA ALA A 43 -9.18 0.96 -13.95
C ALA A 43 -10.45 1.74 -14.33
N GLY A 44 -11.08 1.34 -15.43
CA GLY A 44 -12.20 2.08 -16.02
C GLY A 44 -11.74 3.45 -16.54
N SER A 45 -12.30 4.53 -16.00
CA SER A 45 -11.92 5.91 -16.33
C SER A 45 -10.77 6.46 -15.47
N TYR A 46 -10.24 5.67 -14.54
CA TYR A 46 -9.15 6.07 -13.66
C TYR A 46 -7.81 5.55 -14.16
N TYR A 47 -6.78 6.40 -14.05
CA TYR A 47 -5.38 6.03 -14.27
C TYR A 47 -4.65 6.16 -12.94
N GLY A 48 -4.28 5.02 -12.35
CA GLY A 48 -3.64 4.97 -11.04
C GLY A 48 -2.34 4.19 -11.12
N GLY A 49 -1.30 4.70 -10.46
CA GLY A 49 -0.06 3.94 -10.20
C GLY A 49 0.02 3.51 -8.75
N SER A 50 1.04 2.71 -8.41
CA SER A 50 1.33 2.37 -7.02
C SER A 50 1.57 3.63 -6.18
N ILE A 51 0.95 3.71 -5.00
CA ILE A 51 1.14 4.83 -4.07
C ILE A 51 2.04 4.44 -2.91
N ARG A 52 2.91 5.35 -2.49
CA ARG A 52 3.66 5.22 -1.24
C ARG A 52 3.07 6.16 -0.20
N ILE A 53 2.53 5.58 0.87
CA ILE A 53 1.97 6.33 1.99
C ILE A 53 2.56 5.86 3.32
N ARG A 54 2.63 6.76 4.29
CA ARG A 54 2.90 6.42 5.68
C ARG A 54 1.60 6.12 6.41
N ALA A 55 1.44 4.90 6.91
CA ALA A 55 0.24 4.47 7.62
C ALA A 55 0.57 3.64 8.87
N ARG A 56 -0.36 3.58 9.82
CA ARG A 56 -0.28 2.65 10.95
C ARG A 56 -0.81 1.29 10.51
N VAL A 57 -0.02 0.26 10.77
CA VAL A 57 -0.31 -1.13 10.40
C VAL A 57 -0.52 -1.93 11.67
N SER A 58 -1.60 -2.71 11.73
CA SER A 58 -1.93 -3.59 12.86
C SER A 58 -2.17 -5.01 12.38
N GLY A 59 -1.53 -5.98 13.02
CA GLY A 59 -1.69 -7.41 12.72
C GLY A 59 -0.48 -8.21 13.16
N PRO A 60 -0.58 -9.55 13.23
CA PRO A 60 0.57 -10.40 13.48
C PRO A 60 1.59 -10.22 12.35
N GLY A 61 2.77 -9.76 12.73
CA GLY A 61 3.85 -9.37 11.84
C GLY A 61 4.40 -10.52 11.04
#